data_AF-A0A3D3L976-F1
#
_entry.id   AF-A0A3D3L976-F1
#
_cell.length_a   1.000
_cell.length_b   1.000
_cell.length_c   1.000
_cell.angle_alpha   90.00
_cell.angle_beta   90.00
_cell.angle_gamma   90.00
#
_symmetry.space_group_name_H-M   'P 1'
#
loop_
_entity.id
_entity.type
_entity.pdbx_description
1 polymer ?
#
loop_
_entity_poly.entity_id
_entity_poly.type
_entity_poly.pdbx_seq_one_letter_code
_entity_poly.pdbx_strand_id
1 'polypeptide(L)'
;MKASSWMPVFLLVSTLPSAGADALEDLLMPRVEASKLSDERANAAWRMVVEAFHRNDMEKAVELGKAFMSSDLKTSAYQLLGVKVMLGLAGGADSGSMFVSRADNEEKKKLEEERASITERYQELATIYRDADARINLLTSNRTRPVQQGSTNHLECLRCARLMEDAKSGMDALKRPVEENKKKMARLEEKAKSGMKPQTLELLDMLIAADEIEAAFAIANTYIRTAGNDLDIARKQQDVVRLREVGDKAAKVMALLQEEIKDLVAGKKYWEAWAKTGQFLDRVGQLNHDEELLKMVRSRTALDPLGVRKKMIEGEESHRLIKQHAAVDFTRAWQDFVVFESAYPDHPGRKELELHIATAKARSLDAILSQLDFDFQDVQRRFNPAKLSAYATETASGGGAAAASSSQKLLDLGLAPADVRLVHSKLQGMNAAVGMVEKIGVPQDRMVRLTEIKTTLAALATLLQ
;
A
#
# COMPACT_ATOMS: atom_id res chain seq x y z
N MET A 1 -20.32 -51.07 47.34
CA MET A 1 -19.58 -50.79 46.09
C MET A 1 -19.16 -49.32 46.17
N LYS A 2 -17.98 -48.98 46.68
CA LYS A 2 -16.69 -48.75 45.96
C LYS A 2 -16.91 -47.97 44.63
N ALA A 3 -16.23 -46.88 44.30
CA ALA A 3 -15.30 -45.99 44.96
C ALA A 3 -15.21 -44.72 44.07
N SER A 4 -14.81 -43.60 44.66
CA SER A 4 -14.18 -42.46 43.98
C SER A 4 -13.17 -42.90 42.92
N SER A 5 -12.97 -42.12 41.83
CA SER A 5 -11.62 -41.71 41.38
C SER A 5 -11.56 -41.24 39.91
N TRP A 6 -11.18 -39.97 39.75
CA TRP A 6 -10.15 -39.45 38.82
C TRP A 6 -10.43 -39.41 37.32
N MET A 7 -10.25 -38.21 36.75
CA MET A 7 -9.89 -38.01 35.35
C MET A 7 -8.57 -38.73 35.03
N PRO A 8 -8.41 -39.13 33.76
CA PRO A 8 -7.24 -38.66 33.04
C PRO A 8 -7.61 -38.03 31.70
N VAL A 9 -7.03 -36.85 31.47
CA VAL A 9 -6.66 -36.35 30.15
C VAL A 9 -5.68 -37.35 29.53
N PHE A 10 -5.91 -37.83 28.30
CA PHE A 10 -4.87 -37.92 27.27
C PHE A 10 -5.45 -38.18 25.87
N LEU A 11 -4.94 -37.35 24.95
CA LEU A 11 -5.06 -37.34 23.49
C LEU A 11 -4.90 -38.71 22.83
N LEU A 12 -5.65 -38.94 21.74
CA LEU A 12 -5.02 -39.32 20.47
C LEU A 12 -5.87 -38.95 19.25
N VAL A 13 -5.28 -38.00 18.51
CA VAL A 13 -5.59 -37.57 17.15
C VAL A 13 -5.55 -38.75 16.17
N SER A 14 -6.50 -38.83 15.24
CA SER A 14 -6.24 -39.21 13.83
C SER A 14 -7.46 -38.91 12.94
N THR A 15 -7.40 -37.76 12.27
CA THR A 15 -7.29 -37.62 10.80
C THR A 15 -8.55 -37.94 10.01
N LEU A 16 -9.30 -36.89 9.67
CA LEU A 16 -9.79 -36.60 8.32
C LEU A 16 -10.17 -35.10 8.25
N PRO A 17 -9.72 -34.35 7.24
CA PRO A 17 -9.83 -32.90 7.24
C PRO A 17 -11.27 -32.48 6.95
N SER A 18 -11.88 -31.80 7.92
CA SER A 18 -13.07 -30.96 7.75
C SER A 18 -12.69 -29.72 6.93
N ALA A 19 -12.40 -29.91 5.65
CA ALA A 19 -12.24 -28.83 4.68
C ALA A 19 -13.63 -28.55 4.06
N GLY A 20 -14.43 -27.72 4.72
CA GLY A 20 -15.76 -27.41 4.19
C GLY A 20 -16.59 -26.33 4.88
N ALA A 21 -16.16 -25.73 5.99
CA ALA A 21 -17.00 -24.77 6.72
C ALA A 21 -16.35 -23.41 7.05
N ASP A 22 -15.01 -23.27 7.05
CA ASP A 22 -14.37 -22.04 7.57
C ASP A 22 -14.21 -20.90 6.57
N ALA A 23 -14.35 -21.14 5.26
CA ALA A 23 -14.14 -20.08 4.25
C ALA A 23 -15.24 -19.00 4.25
N LEU A 24 -16.42 -19.30 4.79
CA LEU A 24 -17.54 -18.35 4.85
C LEU A 24 -17.47 -17.48 6.13
N GLU A 25 -16.95 -18.02 7.23
CA GLU A 25 -16.82 -17.30 8.51
C GLU A 25 -15.65 -16.31 8.50
N ASP A 26 -14.57 -16.62 7.76
CA ASP A 26 -13.47 -15.68 7.46
C ASP A 26 -13.87 -14.56 6.47
N LEU A 27 -14.91 -14.77 5.66
CA LEU A 27 -15.51 -13.75 4.78
C LEU A 27 -16.42 -12.78 5.55
N LEU A 28 -17.05 -13.25 6.63
CA LEU A 28 -18.04 -12.50 7.41
C LEU A 28 -17.45 -11.69 8.57
N MET A 29 -16.15 -11.84 8.87
CA MET A 29 -15.43 -11.00 9.83
C MET A 29 -14.16 -10.39 9.22
N PRO A 30 -14.11 -9.07 8.94
CA PRO A 30 -12.87 -8.44 8.52
C PRO A 30 -11.96 -8.27 9.74
N ARG A 31 -11.18 -9.31 10.09
CA ARG A 31 -10.18 -9.20 11.17
C ARG A 31 -8.81 -8.69 10.73
N VAL A 32 -8.66 -8.24 9.49
CA VAL A 32 -7.41 -7.62 9.03
C VAL A 32 -7.74 -6.37 8.24
N GLU A 33 -7.26 -5.22 8.72
CA GLU A 33 -7.23 -3.96 7.98
C GLU A 33 -6.64 -4.22 6.59
N ALA A 34 -7.46 -4.09 5.53
CA ALA A 34 -7.08 -4.34 4.14
C ALA A 34 -5.91 -3.46 3.64
N SER A 35 -5.48 -2.48 4.44
CA SER A 35 -4.45 -1.51 4.10
C SER A 35 -3.00 -1.98 4.30
N LYS A 36 -2.72 -3.23 4.71
CA LYS A 36 -1.34 -3.66 5.06
C LYS A 36 -0.75 -4.87 4.33
N LEU A 37 -1.44 -5.50 3.37
CA LEU A 37 -0.87 -6.60 2.57
C LEU A 37 -1.21 -6.43 1.08
N SER A 38 -0.71 -5.36 0.46
CA SER A 38 -0.73 -5.19 -0.99
C SER A 38 0.38 -6.06 -1.60
N ASP A 39 0.06 -7.29 -2.00
CA ASP A 39 0.94 -8.04 -2.90
C ASP A 39 0.83 -7.43 -4.31
N GLU A 40 1.85 -6.68 -4.71
CA GLU A 40 1.89 -6.01 -6.02
C GLU A 40 1.73 -7.00 -7.18
N ARG A 41 2.18 -8.26 -7.01
CA ARG A 41 2.03 -9.31 -8.02
C ARG A 41 0.58 -9.77 -8.13
N ALA A 42 -0.12 -9.90 -6.99
CA ALA A 42 -1.54 -10.19 -6.97
C ALA A 42 -2.35 -9.08 -7.64
N ASN A 43 -2.04 -7.82 -7.34
CA ASN A 43 -2.70 -6.66 -7.96
C ASN A 43 -2.46 -6.59 -9.48
N ALA A 44 -1.24 -6.88 -9.94
CA ALA A 44 -0.92 -6.92 -11.36
C ALA A 44 -1.69 -8.06 -12.08
N ALA A 45 -1.69 -9.26 -11.51
CA ALA A 45 -2.40 -10.41 -12.08
C ALA A 45 -3.92 -10.18 -12.11
N TRP A 46 -4.48 -9.59 -11.04
CA TRP A 46 -5.89 -9.17 -10.99
C TRP A 46 -6.25 -8.22 -12.12
N ARG A 47 -5.45 -7.16 -12.34
CA ARG A 47 -5.69 -6.19 -13.43
C ARG A 47 -5.66 -6.85 -14.80
N MET A 48 -4.77 -7.82 -15.03
CA MET A 48 -4.73 -8.55 -16.30
C MET A 48 -6.01 -9.37 -16.55
N VAL A 49 -6.54 -10.02 -15.51
CA VAL A 49 -7.81 -10.76 -15.60
C VAL A 49 -8.96 -9.79 -15.89
N VAL A 50 -9.06 -8.70 -15.14
CA VAL A 50 -10.08 -7.64 -15.33
C VAL A 50 -10.01 -7.06 -16.74
N GLU A 51 -8.81 -6.77 -17.25
CA GLU A 51 -8.62 -6.20 -18.57
C GLU A 51 -9.04 -7.17 -19.69
N ALA A 52 -8.69 -8.45 -19.58
CA ALA A 52 -9.16 -9.47 -20.52
C ALA A 52 -10.70 -9.56 -20.51
N PHE A 53 -11.31 -9.51 -19.32
CA PHE A 53 -12.76 -9.49 -19.16
C PHE A 53 -13.41 -8.25 -19.77
N HIS A 54 -12.80 -7.07 -19.55
CA HIS A 54 -13.25 -5.79 -20.08
C HIS A 54 -13.21 -5.74 -21.61
N ARG A 55 -12.16 -6.33 -22.21
CA ARG A 55 -12.02 -6.47 -23.67
C ARG A 55 -12.91 -7.55 -24.28
N ASN A 56 -13.72 -8.23 -23.45
CA ASN A 56 -14.58 -9.33 -23.84
C ASN A 56 -13.82 -10.54 -24.43
N ASP A 57 -12.56 -10.72 -24.06
CA ASP A 57 -11.72 -11.86 -24.43
C ASP A 57 -11.90 -12.98 -23.38
N MET A 58 -13.00 -13.71 -23.52
CA MET A 58 -13.45 -14.69 -22.52
C MET A 58 -12.49 -15.89 -22.39
N GLU A 59 -11.86 -16.32 -23.50
CA GLU A 59 -10.89 -17.42 -23.48
C GLU A 59 -9.65 -17.04 -22.66
N LYS A 60 -9.09 -15.86 -22.94
CA LYS A 60 -7.93 -15.35 -22.20
C LYS A 60 -8.25 -15.04 -20.75
N ALA A 61 -9.46 -14.51 -20.48
CA ALA A 61 -9.87 -14.26 -19.10
C ALA A 61 -10.04 -15.56 -18.30
N VAL A 62 -10.50 -16.65 -18.93
CA VAL A 62 -10.57 -17.97 -18.29
C VAL A 62 -9.18 -18.52 -18.01
N GLU A 63 -8.25 -18.42 -18.96
CA GLU A 63 -6.86 -18.84 -18.78
C GLU A 63 -6.20 -18.09 -17.62
N LEU A 64 -6.24 -16.76 -17.65
CA LEU A 64 -5.67 -15.90 -16.61
C LEU A 64 -6.36 -16.08 -15.26
N GLY A 65 -7.69 -16.26 -15.25
CA GLY A 65 -8.44 -16.51 -14.02
C GLY A 65 -8.09 -17.85 -13.38
N LYS A 66 -7.94 -18.91 -14.17
CA LYS A 66 -7.46 -20.21 -13.67
C LYS A 66 -6.04 -20.10 -13.11
N ALA A 67 -5.14 -19.44 -13.84
CA ALA A 67 -3.77 -19.20 -13.39
C ALA A 67 -3.73 -18.43 -12.05
N PHE A 68 -4.56 -17.39 -11.92
CA PHE A 68 -4.71 -16.60 -10.70
C PHE A 68 -5.14 -17.46 -9.51
N MET A 69 -6.17 -18.30 -9.69
CA MET A 69 -6.69 -19.17 -8.63
C MET A 69 -5.70 -20.28 -8.22
N SER A 70 -4.82 -20.70 -9.13
CA SER A 70 -3.79 -21.72 -8.87
C SER A 70 -2.47 -21.17 -8.33
N SER A 71 -2.35 -19.85 -8.19
CA SER A 71 -1.10 -19.19 -7.79
C SER A 71 -0.97 -19.07 -6.28
N ASP A 72 0.27 -19.12 -5.77
CA ASP A 72 0.58 -18.90 -4.34
C ASP A 72 0.56 -17.40 -3.94
N LEU A 73 -0.19 -16.56 -4.67
CA LEU A 73 -0.27 -15.12 -4.44
C LEU A 73 -1.12 -14.80 -3.20
N LYS A 74 -0.74 -13.76 -2.46
CA LYS A 74 -1.57 -13.26 -1.34
C LYS A 74 -2.69 -12.41 -1.91
N THR A 75 -3.80 -13.06 -2.23
CA THR A 75 -4.97 -12.44 -2.84
C THR A 75 -5.97 -11.94 -1.80
N SER A 76 -6.66 -10.84 -2.10
CA SER A 76 -7.74 -10.33 -1.25
C SER A 76 -9.07 -11.05 -1.52
N ALA A 77 -9.99 -11.00 -0.55
CA ALA A 77 -11.28 -11.68 -0.65
C ALA A 77 -12.10 -11.26 -1.88
N TYR A 78 -12.10 -9.97 -2.22
CA TYR A 78 -12.81 -9.48 -3.40
C TYR A 78 -12.15 -9.92 -4.72
N GLN A 79 -10.82 -10.07 -4.77
CA GLN A 79 -10.12 -10.57 -5.95
C GLN A 79 -10.45 -12.04 -6.20
N LEU A 80 -10.44 -12.85 -5.14
CA LEU A 80 -10.82 -14.27 -5.21
C LEU A 80 -12.28 -14.45 -5.64
N LEU A 81 -13.20 -13.71 -5.02
CA LEU A 81 -14.61 -13.75 -5.41
C LEU A 81 -14.80 -13.22 -6.84
N GLY A 82 -14.06 -12.16 -7.19
CA GLY A 82 -14.03 -11.57 -8.52
C GLY A 82 -13.69 -12.56 -9.62
N VAL A 83 -12.58 -13.28 -9.46
CA VAL A 83 -12.16 -14.30 -10.42
C VAL A 83 -13.15 -15.46 -10.48
N LYS A 84 -13.71 -15.90 -9.34
CA LYS A 84 -14.75 -16.94 -9.33
C LYS A 84 -15.99 -16.53 -10.12
N VAL A 85 -16.50 -15.32 -9.90
CA VAL A 85 -17.66 -14.79 -10.63
C VAL A 85 -17.33 -14.62 -12.11
N MET A 86 -16.16 -14.08 -12.47
CA MET A 86 -15.74 -13.93 -13.87
C MET A 86 -15.63 -15.28 -14.59
N LEU A 87 -15.05 -16.30 -13.93
CA LEU A 87 -15.01 -17.67 -14.46
C LEU A 87 -16.42 -18.25 -14.64
N GLY A 88 -17.31 -18.03 -13.66
CA GLY A 88 -18.75 -18.34 -13.72
C GLY A 88 -19.44 -17.76 -14.96
N LEU A 89 -19.15 -16.49 -15.25
CA LEU A 89 -19.76 -15.73 -16.33
C LEU A 89 -19.16 -16.05 -17.71
N ALA A 90 -17.87 -16.41 -17.80
CA ALA A 90 -17.21 -16.73 -19.07
C ALA A 90 -17.57 -18.12 -19.65
N GLY A 91 -18.31 -18.95 -18.91
CA GLY A 91 -18.98 -20.12 -19.47
C GLY A 91 -18.08 -21.31 -19.84
N GLY A 92 -16.93 -21.50 -19.20
CA GLY A 92 -16.18 -22.76 -19.32
C GLY A 92 -16.96 -23.92 -18.69
N ALA A 93 -16.92 -25.13 -19.25
CA ALA A 93 -17.76 -26.28 -18.88
C ALA A 93 -17.79 -26.65 -17.37
N ASP A 94 -16.84 -26.18 -16.56
CA ASP A 94 -16.77 -26.35 -15.10
C ASP A 94 -17.39 -25.20 -14.27
N SER A 95 -17.76 -24.09 -14.90
CA SER A 95 -18.01 -22.80 -14.23
C SER A 95 -19.38 -22.65 -13.56
N GLY A 96 -20.41 -23.30 -14.11
CA GLY A 96 -21.71 -23.42 -13.44
C GLY A 96 -21.64 -24.27 -12.17
N SER A 97 -20.59 -25.09 -12.00
CA SER A 97 -20.51 -26.02 -10.87
C SER A 97 -20.22 -25.37 -9.51
N MET A 98 -19.64 -24.17 -9.51
CA MET A 98 -19.23 -23.47 -8.27
C MET A 98 -20.38 -22.77 -7.54
N PHE A 99 -21.48 -22.47 -8.23
CA PHE A 99 -22.61 -21.70 -7.71
C PHE A 99 -23.88 -22.54 -7.53
N VAL A 100 -23.78 -23.84 -7.78
CA VAL A 100 -24.90 -24.78 -7.78
C VAL A 100 -24.52 -25.99 -6.94
N SER A 101 -25.51 -26.60 -6.28
CA SER A 101 -25.26 -27.72 -5.38
C SER A 101 -24.63 -28.91 -6.11
N ARG A 102 -23.86 -29.72 -5.39
CA ARG A 102 -23.28 -30.98 -5.91
C ARG A 102 -24.36 -31.88 -6.53
N ALA A 103 -25.56 -31.89 -5.95
CA ALA A 103 -26.69 -32.67 -6.45
C ALA A 103 -27.16 -32.18 -7.83
N ASP A 104 -27.24 -30.87 -8.05
CA ASP A 104 -27.63 -30.29 -9.34
C ASP A 104 -26.56 -30.53 -10.43
N ASN A 105 -25.27 -30.56 -10.06
CA ASN A 105 -24.19 -30.93 -10.99
C ASN A 105 -24.26 -32.41 -11.40
N GLU A 106 -24.54 -33.29 -10.44
CA GLU A 106 -24.77 -34.72 -10.72
C GLU A 106 -26.03 -34.92 -11.59
N GLU A 107 -27.08 -34.13 -11.38
CA GLU A 107 -28.28 -34.13 -12.21
C GLU A 107 -27.99 -33.63 -13.64
N LYS A 108 -27.22 -32.54 -13.80
CA LYS A 108 -26.80 -32.05 -15.11
C LYS A 108 -26.01 -33.11 -15.88
N LYS A 109 -25.05 -33.76 -15.24
CA LYS A 109 -24.25 -34.82 -15.85
C LYS A 109 -25.13 -35.99 -16.31
N LYS A 110 -26.10 -36.42 -15.48
CA LYS A 110 -27.09 -37.45 -15.86
C LYS A 110 -27.90 -37.03 -17.08
N LEU A 111 -28.34 -35.77 -17.16
CA LEU A 111 -29.10 -35.27 -18.31
C LEU A 111 -28.24 -35.20 -19.58
N GLU A 112 -26.95 -34.89 -19.48
CA GLU A 112 -26.01 -34.93 -20.61
C GLU A 112 -25.78 -36.36 -21.10
N GLU A 113 -25.60 -37.33 -20.19
CA GLU A 113 -25.50 -38.76 -20.50
C GLU A 113 -26.81 -39.29 -21.15
N GLU A 114 -27.97 -38.93 -20.60
CA GLU A 114 -29.28 -39.25 -21.18
C GLU A 114 -29.43 -38.67 -22.59
N ARG A 115 -29.00 -37.43 -22.81
CA ARG A 115 -29.05 -36.78 -24.13
C ARG A 115 -28.14 -37.48 -25.14
N ALA A 116 -26.93 -37.89 -24.73
CA ALA A 116 -26.02 -38.66 -25.57
C ALA A 116 -26.66 -40.00 -25.96
N SER A 117 -27.24 -40.73 -25.00
CA SER A 117 -27.94 -42.00 -25.24
C SER A 117 -29.16 -41.86 -26.16
N ILE A 118 -29.98 -40.81 -25.97
CA ILE A 118 -31.12 -40.52 -26.86
C ILE A 118 -30.65 -40.21 -28.27
N THR A 119 -29.55 -39.47 -28.41
CA THR A 119 -28.97 -39.10 -29.71
C THR A 119 -28.44 -40.35 -30.44
N GLU A 120 -27.72 -41.22 -29.75
CA GLU A 120 -27.22 -42.49 -30.27
C GLU A 120 -28.39 -43.37 -30.75
N ARG A 121 -29.41 -43.57 -29.91
CA ARG A 121 -30.59 -44.37 -30.26
C ARG A 121 -31.39 -43.78 -31.43
N TYR A 122 -31.47 -42.46 -31.53
CA TYR A 122 -32.09 -41.80 -32.69
C TYR A 122 -31.28 -42.06 -33.98
N GLN A 123 -29.95 -41.99 -33.92
CA GLN A 123 -29.08 -42.26 -35.06
C GLN A 123 -29.17 -43.73 -35.52
N GLU A 124 -29.25 -44.67 -34.58
CA GLU A 124 -29.49 -46.10 -34.88
C GLU A 124 -30.80 -46.30 -35.64
N LEU A 125 -31.92 -45.78 -35.12
CA LEU A 125 -33.23 -45.89 -35.74
C LEU A 125 -33.29 -45.20 -37.11
N ALA A 126 -32.65 -44.03 -37.23
CA ALA A 126 -32.55 -43.31 -38.51
C ALA A 126 -31.71 -44.07 -39.55
N THR A 127 -30.74 -44.89 -39.11
CA THR A 127 -29.94 -45.75 -39.99
C THR A 127 -30.77 -46.94 -40.45
N ILE A 128 -31.48 -47.63 -39.54
CA ILE A 128 -32.41 -48.72 -39.87
C ILE A 128 -33.46 -48.26 -40.89
N TYR A 129 -34.04 -47.07 -40.68
CA TYR A 129 -35.02 -46.49 -41.60
C TYR A 129 -34.43 -46.25 -43.00
N ARG A 130 -33.23 -45.64 -43.06
CA ARG A 130 -32.54 -45.35 -44.34
C ARG A 130 -32.13 -46.63 -45.08
N ASP A 131 -31.63 -47.63 -44.37
CA ASP A 131 -31.19 -48.90 -44.96
C ASP A 131 -32.39 -49.69 -45.51
N ALA A 132 -33.49 -49.71 -44.77
CA ALA A 132 -34.73 -50.35 -45.21
C ALA A 132 -35.34 -49.61 -46.42
N ASP A 133 -35.32 -48.28 -46.43
CA ASP A 133 -35.77 -47.48 -47.58
C ASP A 133 -34.90 -47.71 -48.83
N ALA A 134 -33.57 -47.69 -48.66
CA ALA A 134 -32.63 -47.98 -49.74
C ALA A 134 -32.84 -49.38 -50.30
N ARG A 135 -33.14 -50.37 -49.46
CA ARG A 135 -33.42 -51.74 -49.87
C ARG A 135 -34.74 -51.84 -50.67
N ILE A 136 -35.79 -51.14 -50.24
CA ILE A 136 -37.04 -51.04 -51.01
C ILE A 136 -36.79 -50.39 -52.36
N ASN A 137 -36.04 -49.29 -52.40
CA ASN A 137 -35.69 -48.60 -53.64
C ASN A 137 -34.93 -49.54 -54.59
N LEU A 138 -33.96 -50.32 -54.09
CA LEU A 138 -33.26 -51.31 -54.90
C LEU A 138 -34.20 -52.38 -55.47
N LEU A 139 -35.05 -52.98 -54.63
CA LEU A 139 -35.95 -54.08 -55.01
C LEU A 139 -37.05 -53.65 -55.99
N THR A 140 -37.40 -52.35 -55.98
CA THR A 140 -38.47 -51.78 -56.81
C THR A 140 -37.95 -50.92 -57.97
N SER A 141 -36.63 -50.87 -58.19
CA SER A 141 -35.99 -49.95 -59.15
C SER A 141 -36.42 -48.49 -58.92
N ASN A 142 -36.15 -47.96 -57.74
CA ASN A 142 -36.59 -46.64 -57.26
C ASN A 142 -38.13 -46.48 -57.32
N ARG A 143 -38.86 -47.52 -56.93
CA ARG A 143 -40.34 -47.53 -56.89
C ARG A 143 -41.02 -47.37 -58.24
N THR A 144 -40.28 -47.56 -59.34
CA THR A 144 -40.81 -47.45 -60.70
C THR A 144 -41.35 -48.77 -61.25
N ARG A 145 -41.02 -49.91 -60.62
CA ARG A 145 -41.48 -51.23 -61.05
C ARG A 145 -42.22 -51.95 -59.92
N PRO A 146 -43.42 -52.51 -60.18
CA PRO A 146 -44.12 -53.32 -59.21
C PRO A 146 -43.39 -54.67 -59.03
N VAL A 147 -43.36 -55.14 -57.79
CA VAL A 147 -42.80 -56.45 -57.44
C VAL A 147 -43.94 -57.48 -57.46
N GLN A 148 -43.70 -58.65 -58.05
CA GLN A 148 -44.72 -59.70 -58.14
C GLN A 148 -45.15 -60.17 -56.74
N GLN A 149 -46.46 -60.15 -56.49
CA GLN A 149 -47.04 -60.59 -55.22
C GLN A 149 -46.66 -62.05 -54.93
N GLY A 150 -46.29 -62.35 -53.68
CA GLY A 150 -45.82 -63.68 -53.26
C GLY A 150 -44.38 -64.03 -53.64
N SER A 151 -43.68 -63.18 -54.41
CA SER A 151 -42.25 -63.39 -54.68
C SER A 151 -41.37 -63.12 -53.45
N THR A 152 -40.14 -63.63 -53.48
CA THR A 152 -39.11 -63.37 -52.45
C THR A 152 -38.87 -61.87 -52.27
N ASN A 153 -38.79 -61.11 -53.37
CA ASN A 153 -38.62 -59.66 -53.35
C ASN A 153 -39.84 -58.94 -52.72
N HIS A 154 -41.05 -59.47 -52.92
CA HIS A 154 -42.27 -58.91 -52.33
C HIS A 154 -42.29 -59.11 -50.81
N LEU A 155 -41.93 -60.30 -50.33
CA LEU A 155 -41.81 -60.58 -48.89
C LEU A 155 -40.74 -59.71 -48.23
N GLU A 156 -39.61 -59.49 -48.91
CA GLU A 156 -38.54 -58.63 -48.40
C GLU A 156 -38.95 -57.14 -48.38
N CYS A 157 -39.72 -56.66 -49.38
CA CYS A 157 -40.30 -55.31 -49.34
C CYS A 157 -41.26 -55.12 -48.16
N LEU A 158 -42.12 -56.12 -47.88
CA LEU A 158 -43.02 -56.08 -46.72
C LEU A 158 -42.25 -56.07 -45.39
N ARG A 159 -41.17 -56.83 -45.30
CA ARG A 159 -40.28 -56.82 -44.14
C ARG A 159 -39.60 -55.47 -43.95
N CYS A 160 -39.04 -54.88 -45.01
CA CYS A 160 -38.44 -53.55 -44.96
C CYS A 160 -39.47 -52.46 -44.61
N ALA A 161 -40.70 -52.55 -45.13
CA ALA A 161 -41.76 -51.60 -44.79
C ALA A 161 -42.12 -51.64 -43.29
N ARG A 162 -42.18 -52.84 -42.70
CA ARG A 162 -42.36 -52.99 -41.24
C ARG A 162 -41.19 -52.39 -40.46
N LEU A 163 -39.95 -52.67 -40.87
CA LEU A 163 -38.76 -52.08 -40.23
C LEU A 163 -38.77 -50.54 -40.28
N MET A 164 -39.23 -49.94 -41.38
CA MET A 164 -39.38 -48.49 -41.50
C MET A 164 -40.49 -47.95 -40.58
N GLU A 165 -41.61 -48.65 -40.47
CA GLU A 165 -42.73 -48.25 -39.59
C GLU A 165 -42.32 -48.33 -38.11
N ASP A 166 -41.67 -49.42 -37.72
CA ASP A 166 -41.14 -49.64 -36.37
C ASP A 166 -40.07 -48.58 -36.03
N ALA A 167 -39.14 -48.31 -36.95
CA ALA A 167 -38.11 -47.29 -36.77
C ALA A 167 -38.70 -45.87 -36.66
N LYS A 168 -39.72 -45.55 -37.46
CA LYS A 168 -40.42 -44.27 -37.42
C LYS A 168 -41.17 -44.08 -36.10
N SER A 169 -41.90 -45.10 -35.66
CA SER A 169 -42.57 -45.11 -34.35
C SER A 169 -41.57 -44.93 -33.20
N GLY A 170 -40.42 -45.60 -33.27
CA GLY A 170 -39.33 -45.44 -32.32
C GLY A 170 -38.75 -44.02 -32.28
N MET A 171 -38.52 -43.40 -33.44
CA MET A 171 -38.04 -42.02 -33.52
C MET A 171 -39.09 -41.03 -32.98
N ASP A 172 -40.37 -41.24 -33.25
CA ASP A 172 -41.45 -40.43 -32.72
C ASP A 172 -41.57 -40.54 -31.19
N ALA A 173 -41.34 -41.73 -30.63
CA ALA A 173 -41.30 -41.95 -29.18
C ALA A 173 -40.16 -41.21 -28.48
N LEU A 174 -39.04 -40.93 -29.18
CA LEU A 174 -37.90 -40.18 -28.64
C LEU A 174 -38.13 -38.66 -28.57
N LYS A 175 -39.15 -38.11 -29.24
CA LYS A 175 -39.42 -36.65 -29.21
C LYS A 175 -39.75 -36.14 -27.81
N ARG A 176 -40.55 -36.90 -27.07
CA ARG A 176 -40.95 -36.55 -25.70
C ARG A 176 -39.77 -36.50 -24.72
N PRO A 177 -38.89 -37.53 -24.61
CA PRO A 177 -37.73 -37.46 -23.73
C PRO A 177 -36.73 -36.37 -24.12
N VAL A 178 -36.57 -36.05 -25.42
CA VAL A 178 -35.75 -34.90 -25.85
C VAL A 178 -36.29 -33.59 -25.28
N GLU A 179 -37.59 -33.34 -25.41
CA GLU A 179 -38.22 -32.12 -24.89
C GLU A 179 -38.19 -32.05 -23.35
N GLU A 180 -38.39 -33.18 -22.67
CA GLU A 180 -38.29 -33.26 -21.20
C GLU A 180 -36.84 -32.99 -20.73
N ASN A 181 -35.84 -33.59 -21.38
CA ASN A 181 -34.42 -33.34 -21.10
C ASN A 181 -34.05 -31.87 -21.33
N LYS A 182 -34.47 -31.29 -22.46
CA LYS A 182 -34.26 -29.87 -22.78
C LYS A 182 -34.86 -28.94 -21.72
N LYS A 183 -36.08 -29.22 -21.26
CA LYS A 183 -36.74 -28.43 -20.19
C LYS A 183 -36.01 -28.56 -18.86
N LYS A 184 -35.55 -29.75 -18.48
CA LYS A 184 -34.78 -29.95 -17.24
C LYS A 184 -33.42 -29.26 -17.29
N MET A 185 -32.70 -29.37 -18.41
CA MET A 185 -31.44 -28.67 -18.64
C MET A 185 -31.61 -27.15 -18.53
N ALA A 186 -32.64 -26.58 -19.19
CA ALA A 186 -32.92 -25.15 -19.10
C ALA A 186 -33.23 -24.68 -17.66
N ARG A 187 -33.96 -25.49 -16.88
CA ARG A 187 -34.23 -25.18 -15.46
C ARG A 187 -32.98 -25.20 -14.59
N LEU A 188 -32.07 -26.14 -14.81
CA LEU A 188 -30.79 -26.19 -14.09
C LEU A 188 -29.89 -25.01 -14.46
N GLU A 189 -29.87 -24.61 -15.73
CA GLU A 189 -29.16 -23.42 -16.20
C GLU A 189 -29.73 -22.13 -15.58
N GLU A 190 -31.05 -22.01 -15.49
CA GLU A 190 -31.73 -20.87 -14.85
C GLU A 190 -31.45 -20.82 -13.34
N LYS A 191 -31.49 -21.98 -12.67
CA LYS A 191 -31.12 -22.12 -11.25
C LYS A 191 -29.66 -21.71 -11.02
N ALA A 192 -28.75 -22.11 -11.92
CA ALA A 192 -27.35 -21.71 -11.88
C ALA A 192 -27.15 -20.19 -11.99
N LYS A 193 -27.86 -19.55 -12.93
CA LYS A 193 -27.85 -18.09 -13.10
C LYS A 193 -28.36 -17.37 -11.86
N SER A 194 -29.44 -17.89 -11.24
CA SER A 194 -29.99 -17.33 -10.00
C SER A 194 -29.04 -17.46 -8.80
N GLY A 195 -28.25 -18.54 -8.72
CA GLY A 195 -27.25 -18.77 -7.67
C GLY A 195 -26.06 -17.80 -7.73
N MET A 196 -25.72 -17.28 -8.91
CA MET A 196 -24.63 -16.30 -9.07
C MET A 196 -25.02 -14.88 -8.60
N LYS A 197 -26.31 -14.55 -8.59
CA LYS A 197 -26.78 -13.18 -8.33
C LYS A 197 -26.31 -12.62 -6.97
N PRO A 198 -26.48 -13.30 -5.83
CA PRO A 198 -26.11 -12.76 -4.52
C PRO A 198 -24.60 -12.50 -4.42
N GLN A 199 -23.79 -13.45 -4.91
CA GLN A 199 -22.33 -13.34 -4.91
C GLN A 199 -21.85 -12.23 -5.86
N THR A 200 -22.54 -12.00 -6.97
CA THR A 200 -22.23 -10.89 -7.87
C THR A 200 -22.58 -9.55 -7.23
N LEU A 201 -23.71 -9.43 -6.54
CA LEU A 201 -24.08 -8.20 -5.81
C LEU A 201 -23.10 -7.88 -4.69
N GLU A 202 -22.75 -8.88 -3.88
CA GLU A 202 -21.75 -8.74 -2.81
C GLU A 202 -20.38 -8.34 -3.35
N LEU A 203 -19.96 -8.97 -4.46
CA LEU A 203 -18.73 -8.60 -5.16
C LEU A 203 -18.76 -7.16 -5.65
N LEU A 204 -19.86 -6.69 -6.25
CA LEU A 204 -19.97 -5.31 -6.72
C LEU A 204 -19.84 -4.33 -5.55
N ASP A 205 -20.43 -4.63 -4.39
CA ASP A 205 -20.30 -3.81 -3.19
C ASP A 205 -18.86 -3.77 -2.67
N MET A 206 -18.17 -4.91 -2.65
CA MET A 206 -16.76 -4.98 -2.26
C MET A 206 -15.84 -4.24 -3.23
N LEU A 207 -16.08 -4.34 -4.54
CA LEU A 207 -15.29 -3.63 -5.56
C LEU A 207 -15.49 -2.13 -5.49
N ILE A 208 -16.72 -1.67 -5.24
CA ILE A 208 -17.01 -0.23 -5.00
C ILE A 208 -16.29 0.25 -3.74
N ALA A 209 -16.34 -0.53 -2.64
CA ALA A 209 -15.65 -0.18 -1.39
C ALA A 209 -14.11 -0.15 -1.55
N ALA A 210 -13.56 -0.97 -2.45
CA ALA A 210 -12.15 -1.02 -2.78
C ALA A 210 -11.69 -0.01 -3.85
N ASP A 211 -12.58 0.86 -4.36
CA ASP A 211 -12.33 1.79 -5.47
C ASP A 211 -11.92 1.10 -6.80
N GLU A 212 -12.32 -0.17 -7.00
CA GLU A 212 -12.07 -0.98 -8.19
C GLU A 212 -13.23 -0.86 -9.21
N ILE A 213 -13.56 0.39 -9.57
CA ILE A 213 -14.76 0.75 -10.34
C ILE A 213 -14.77 0.11 -11.75
N GLU A 214 -13.60 0.00 -12.40
CA GLU A 214 -13.50 -0.61 -13.74
C GLU A 214 -13.83 -2.10 -13.72
N ALA A 215 -13.37 -2.82 -12.70
CA ALA A 215 -13.68 -4.23 -12.50
C ALA A 215 -15.17 -4.43 -12.21
N ALA A 216 -15.76 -3.59 -11.35
CA ALA A 216 -17.19 -3.62 -11.05
C ALA A 216 -18.02 -3.41 -12.33
N PHE A 217 -17.62 -2.46 -13.18
CA PHE A 217 -18.30 -2.18 -14.44
C PHE A 217 -18.20 -3.35 -15.43
N ALA A 218 -17.01 -3.93 -15.58
CA ALA A 218 -16.79 -5.08 -16.47
C ALA A 218 -17.64 -6.28 -16.05
N ILE A 219 -17.65 -6.62 -14.75
CA ILE A 219 -18.40 -7.75 -14.21
C ILE A 219 -19.91 -7.53 -14.36
N ALA A 220 -20.43 -6.35 -14.01
CA ALA A 220 -21.85 -6.04 -14.14
C ALA A 220 -22.34 -6.11 -15.59
N ASN A 221 -21.56 -5.57 -16.55
CA ASN A 221 -21.88 -5.66 -17.98
C ASN A 221 -21.95 -7.10 -18.47
N THR A 222 -20.94 -7.91 -18.15
CA THR A 222 -20.91 -9.30 -18.60
C THR A 222 -22.02 -10.11 -17.95
N TYR A 223 -22.35 -9.83 -16.69
CA TYR A 223 -23.49 -10.45 -16.01
C TYR A 223 -24.81 -10.17 -16.74
N ILE A 224 -25.10 -8.90 -17.05
CA ILE A 224 -26.34 -8.52 -17.75
C ILE A 224 -26.42 -9.17 -19.13
N ARG A 225 -25.30 -9.27 -19.85
CA ARG A 225 -25.24 -9.94 -21.17
C ARG A 225 -25.48 -11.46 -21.09
N THR A 226 -25.06 -12.12 -20.02
CA THR A 226 -25.05 -13.60 -19.91
C THR A 226 -26.25 -14.16 -19.12
N ALA A 227 -26.61 -13.51 -18.02
CA ALA A 227 -27.71 -13.89 -17.14
C ALA A 227 -29.05 -13.23 -17.53
N GLY A 228 -29.03 -12.11 -18.27
CA GLY A 228 -30.22 -11.37 -18.73
C GLY A 228 -30.49 -10.09 -17.93
N ASN A 229 -31.67 -9.49 -18.14
CA ASN A 229 -32.08 -8.22 -17.51
C ASN A 229 -32.39 -8.39 -16.01
N ASP A 230 -31.36 -8.52 -15.19
CA ASP A 230 -31.48 -8.42 -13.74
C ASP A 230 -31.53 -6.95 -13.30
N LEU A 231 -32.65 -6.52 -12.73
CA LEU A 231 -32.88 -5.13 -12.33
C LEU A 231 -31.94 -4.66 -11.20
N ASP A 232 -31.54 -5.56 -10.29
CA ASP A 232 -30.69 -5.19 -9.15
C ASP A 232 -29.25 -4.98 -9.61
N ILE A 233 -28.76 -5.87 -10.48
CA ILE A 233 -27.44 -5.73 -11.10
C ILE A 233 -27.42 -4.51 -12.03
N ALA A 234 -28.50 -4.25 -12.78
CA ALA A 234 -28.61 -3.06 -13.63
C ALA A 234 -28.59 -1.75 -12.81
N ARG A 235 -29.24 -1.71 -11.65
CA ARG A 235 -29.16 -0.57 -10.73
C ARG A 235 -27.74 -0.37 -10.20
N LYS A 236 -27.07 -1.44 -9.74
CA LYS A 236 -25.68 -1.38 -9.32
C LYS A 236 -24.75 -0.95 -10.45
N GLN A 237 -25.02 -1.37 -11.68
CA GLN A 237 -24.27 -0.92 -12.84
C GLN A 237 -24.43 0.58 -13.07
N GLN A 238 -25.65 1.13 -12.96
CA GLN A 238 -25.88 2.58 -13.04
C GLN A 238 -25.13 3.32 -11.93
N ASP A 239 -25.14 2.80 -10.70
CA ASP A 239 -24.37 3.36 -9.59
C ASP A 239 -22.86 3.34 -9.88
N VAL A 240 -22.34 2.24 -10.44
CA VAL A 240 -20.93 2.11 -10.85
C VAL A 240 -20.58 3.10 -11.98
N VAL A 241 -21.45 3.30 -12.96
CA VAL A 241 -21.25 4.30 -14.03
C VAL A 241 -21.22 5.70 -13.44
N ARG A 242 -22.17 6.02 -12.56
CA ARG A 242 -22.20 7.29 -11.84
C ARG A 242 -20.91 7.51 -11.05
N LEU A 243 -20.46 6.51 -10.31
CA LEU A 243 -19.19 6.54 -9.55
C LEU A 243 -17.97 6.69 -10.46
N ARG A 244 -17.97 6.07 -11.64
CA ARG A 244 -16.90 6.26 -12.65
C ARG A 244 -16.84 7.70 -13.12
N GLU A 245 -17.97 8.30 -13.47
CA GLU A 245 -18.02 9.71 -13.87
C GLU A 245 -17.55 10.65 -12.75
N VAL A 246 -17.93 10.35 -11.50
CA VAL A 246 -17.44 11.07 -10.32
C VAL A 246 -15.93 10.87 -10.16
N GLY A 247 -15.41 9.65 -10.36
CA GLY A 247 -13.99 9.33 -10.31
C GLY A 247 -13.15 10.04 -11.38
N ASP A 248 -13.68 10.17 -12.60
CA ASP A 248 -13.06 10.92 -13.70
C ASP A 248 -13.04 12.43 -13.39
N LYS A 249 -14.14 12.96 -12.83
CA LYS A 249 -14.19 14.34 -12.33
C LYS A 249 -13.18 14.53 -11.19
N ALA A 250 -13.09 13.59 -10.25
CA ALA A 250 -12.14 13.63 -9.15
C ALA A 250 -10.69 13.66 -9.68
N ALA A 251 -10.37 12.87 -10.71
CA ALA A 251 -9.05 12.88 -11.34
C ALA A 251 -8.71 14.25 -11.95
N LYS A 252 -9.67 14.89 -12.65
CA LYS A 252 -9.50 16.24 -13.19
C LYS A 252 -9.30 17.29 -12.09
N VAL A 253 -10.09 17.20 -11.01
CA VAL A 253 -9.96 18.09 -9.85
C VAL A 253 -8.59 17.91 -9.18
N MET A 254 -8.12 16.68 -9.03
CA MET A 254 -6.77 16.39 -8.52
C MET A 254 -5.67 16.95 -9.42
N ALA A 255 -5.81 16.85 -10.75
CA ALA A 255 -4.84 17.44 -11.68
C ALA A 255 -4.78 18.98 -11.56
N LEU A 256 -5.94 19.64 -11.40
CA LEU A 256 -6.00 21.08 -11.15
C LEU A 256 -5.34 21.47 -9.83
N LEU A 257 -5.61 20.71 -8.75
CA LEU A 257 -4.94 20.90 -7.47
C LEU A 257 -3.43 20.78 -7.64
N GLN A 258 -2.95 19.73 -8.31
CA GLN A 258 -1.52 19.50 -8.53
C GLN A 258 -0.86 20.66 -9.27
N GLU A 259 -1.47 21.17 -10.33
CA GLU A 259 -0.96 22.36 -11.03
C GLU A 259 -0.98 23.61 -10.14
N GLU A 260 -2.00 23.80 -9.30
CA GLU A 260 -2.12 24.98 -8.44
C GLU A 260 -1.06 25.04 -7.31
N ILE A 261 -0.56 23.88 -6.86
CA ILE A 261 0.48 23.78 -5.82
C ILE A 261 1.88 23.45 -6.37
N LYS A 262 2.00 23.16 -7.67
CA LYS A 262 3.25 22.75 -8.33
C LYS A 262 4.41 23.71 -8.07
N ASP A 263 4.18 25.00 -8.26
CA ASP A 263 5.20 26.03 -8.08
C ASP A 263 5.62 26.17 -6.60
N LEU A 264 4.68 25.96 -5.67
CA LEU A 264 4.97 25.97 -4.23
C LEU A 264 5.85 24.77 -3.87
N VAL A 265 5.52 23.57 -4.36
CA VAL A 265 6.33 22.37 -4.14
C VAL A 265 7.71 22.49 -4.78
N ALA A 266 7.81 23.02 -6.00
CA ALA A 266 9.09 23.31 -6.66
C ALA A 266 9.92 24.34 -5.88
N GLY A 267 9.26 25.33 -5.29
CA GLY A 267 9.85 26.30 -4.37
C GLY A 267 10.12 25.78 -2.95
N LYS A 268 9.90 24.49 -2.68
CA LYS A 268 10.01 23.84 -1.37
C LYS A 268 9.14 24.46 -0.27
N LYS A 269 8.02 25.06 -0.66
CA LYS A 269 7.06 25.69 0.24
C LYS A 269 5.94 24.74 0.64
N TYR A 270 6.24 23.78 1.50
CA TYR A 270 5.35 22.66 1.79
C TYR A 270 4.17 23.02 2.70
N TRP A 271 4.33 23.94 3.65
CA TRP A 271 3.25 24.37 4.55
C TRP A 271 2.28 25.30 3.82
N GLU A 272 2.79 26.21 2.97
CA GLU A 272 1.94 27.01 2.08
C GLU A 272 1.16 26.11 1.11
N ALA A 273 1.82 25.11 0.51
CA ALA A 273 1.17 24.14 -0.38
C ALA A 273 0.06 23.34 0.33
N TRP A 274 0.30 22.92 1.58
CA TRP A 274 -0.69 22.21 2.39
C TRP A 274 -1.90 23.10 2.73
N ALA A 275 -1.66 24.35 3.13
CA ALA A 275 -2.73 25.31 3.39
C ALA A 275 -3.57 25.58 2.13
N LYS A 276 -2.90 25.75 0.97
CA LYS A 276 -3.57 25.98 -0.32
C LYS A 276 -4.37 24.75 -0.75
N THR A 277 -3.88 23.55 -0.46
CA THR A 277 -4.63 22.30 -0.66
C THR A 277 -5.93 22.29 0.14
N GLY A 278 -5.89 22.65 1.43
CA GLY A 278 -7.09 22.79 2.25
C GLY A 278 -8.11 23.78 1.66
N GLN A 279 -7.64 24.98 1.30
CA GLN A 279 -8.49 26.01 0.67
C GLN A 279 -9.09 25.56 -0.66
N PHE A 280 -8.33 24.83 -1.47
CA PHE A 280 -8.81 24.27 -2.72
C PHE A 280 -9.92 23.24 -2.48
N LEU A 281 -9.74 22.33 -1.52
CA LEU A 281 -10.75 21.33 -1.16
C LEU A 281 -12.03 21.99 -0.63
N ASP A 282 -11.91 23.05 0.17
CA ASP A 282 -13.07 23.83 0.65
C ASP A 282 -13.79 24.51 -0.51
N ARG A 283 -13.05 25.09 -1.46
CA ARG A 283 -13.62 25.70 -2.67
C ARG A 283 -14.34 24.67 -3.54
N VAL A 284 -13.76 23.48 -3.72
CA VAL A 284 -14.43 22.37 -4.43
C VAL A 284 -15.74 22.02 -3.74
N GLY A 285 -15.80 22.03 -2.40
CA GLY A 285 -17.02 21.70 -1.66
C GLY A 285 -18.09 22.77 -1.66
N GLN A 286 -17.70 24.04 -1.85
CA GLN A 286 -18.65 25.14 -2.05
C GLN A 286 -19.22 25.14 -3.47
N LEU A 287 -18.40 24.82 -4.47
CA LEU A 287 -18.79 24.88 -5.89
C LEU A 287 -19.48 23.61 -6.38
N ASN A 288 -19.31 22.47 -5.71
CA ASN A 288 -19.93 21.22 -6.07
C ASN A 288 -20.61 20.56 -4.86
N HIS A 289 -21.92 20.35 -4.97
CA HIS A 289 -22.74 19.71 -3.94
C HIS A 289 -22.71 18.17 -3.99
N ASP A 290 -21.93 17.59 -4.90
CA ASP A 290 -21.70 16.15 -4.95
C ASP A 290 -20.75 15.71 -3.82
N GLU A 291 -21.34 15.17 -2.74
CA GLU A 291 -20.59 14.69 -1.56
C GLU A 291 -19.60 13.58 -1.90
N GLU A 292 -19.90 12.74 -2.89
CA GLU A 292 -19.03 11.63 -3.26
C GLU A 292 -17.77 12.10 -3.98
N LEU A 293 -17.90 13.15 -4.82
CA LEU A 293 -16.74 13.79 -5.43
C LEU A 293 -15.78 14.29 -4.35
N LEU A 294 -16.29 15.00 -3.35
CA LEU A 294 -15.48 15.51 -2.24
C LEU A 294 -14.82 14.38 -1.44
N LYS A 295 -15.55 13.31 -1.18
CA LYS A 295 -15.02 12.14 -0.48
C LYS A 295 -13.87 11.50 -1.25
N MET A 296 -14.02 11.31 -2.56
CA MET A 296 -12.96 10.76 -3.43
C MET A 296 -11.75 11.68 -3.56
N VAL A 297 -11.95 12.99 -3.72
CA VAL A 297 -10.83 13.94 -3.82
C VAL A 297 -10.06 14.00 -2.50
N ARG A 298 -10.76 13.97 -1.34
CA ARG A 298 -10.13 13.92 -0.02
C ARG A 298 -9.34 12.62 0.20
N SER A 299 -9.89 11.46 -0.17
CA SER A 299 -9.18 10.19 -0.04
C SER A 299 -7.92 10.15 -0.90
N ARG A 300 -7.99 10.61 -2.15
CA ARG A 300 -6.83 10.71 -3.06
C ARG A 300 -5.77 11.69 -2.58
N THR A 301 -6.19 12.82 -1.99
CA THR A 301 -5.26 13.79 -1.41
C THR A 301 -4.55 13.22 -0.16
N ALA A 302 -5.24 12.40 0.63
CA ALA A 302 -4.66 11.76 1.81
C ALA A 302 -3.52 10.77 1.50
N LEU A 303 -3.48 10.23 0.27
CA LEU A 303 -2.38 9.40 -0.22
C LEU A 303 -1.09 10.19 -0.52
N ASP A 304 -1.12 11.52 -0.40
CA ASP A 304 0.02 12.42 -0.56
C ASP A 304 0.78 12.24 -1.90
N PRO A 305 0.09 12.36 -3.05
CA PRO A 305 0.68 12.07 -4.37
C PRO A 305 1.87 12.98 -4.73
N LEU A 306 2.00 14.15 -4.09
CA LEU A 306 3.10 15.09 -4.29
C LEU A 306 4.14 15.05 -3.16
N GLY A 307 3.98 14.16 -2.18
CA GLY A 307 4.92 14.01 -1.07
C GLY A 307 4.99 15.21 -0.11
N VAL A 308 3.99 16.10 -0.13
CA VAL A 308 3.97 17.32 0.69
C VAL A 308 3.88 16.96 2.17
N ARG A 309 2.96 16.06 2.54
CA ARG A 309 2.79 15.63 3.93
C ARG A 309 4.04 14.89 4.42
N LYS A 310 4.62 14.03 3.58
CA LYS A 310 5.91 13.37 3.88
C LYS A 310 7.02 14.40 4.16
N LYS A 311 7.14 15.44 3.32
CA LYS A 311 8.14 16.51 3.50
C LYS A 311 7.90 17.34 4.76
N MET A 312 6.64 17.61 5.11
CA MET A 312 6.32 18.26 6.38
C MET A 312 6.78 17.43 7.59
N ILE A 313 6.55 16.11 7.58
CA ILE A 313 7.01 15.21 8.65
C ILE A 313 8.53 15.22 8.76
N GLU A 314 9.25 15.07 7.63
CA GLU A 314 10.71 15.14 7.60
C GLU A 314 11.24 16.49 8.11
N GLY A 315 10.53 17.59 7.81
CA GLY A 315 10.85 18.93 8.28
C GLY A 315 10.67 19.09 9.80
N GLU A 316 9.55 18.61 10.36
CA GLU A 316 9.31 18.63 11.81
C GLU A 316 10.35 17.78 12.58
N GLU A 317 10.73 16.63 12.03
CA GLU A 317 11.80 15.81 12.60
C GLU A 317 13.15 16.52 12.58
N SER A 318 13.48 17.18 11.47
CA SER A 318 14.71 17.97 11.33
C SER A 318 14.74 19.14 12.30
N HIS A 319 13.62 19.87 12.44
CA HIS A 319 13.47 20.96 13.41
C HIS A 319 13.75 20.49 14.84
N ARG A 320 13.16 19.36 15.24
CA ARG A 320 13.37 18.76 16.56
C ARG A 320 14.83 18.37 16.80
N LEU A 321 15.48 17.76 15.82
CA LEU A 321 16.90 17.35 15.92
C LEU A 321 17.83 18.55 16.08
N ILE A 322 17.62 19.61 15.29
CA ILE A 322 18.42 20.84 15.40
C ILE A 322 18.26 21.48 16.78
N LYS A 323 17.03 21.50 17.31
CA LYS A 323 16.76 22.02 18.66
C LYS A 323 17.52 21.23 19.73
N GLN A 324 17.64 19.91 19.57
CA GLN A 324 18.44 19.06 20.46
C GLN A 324 19.94 19.31 20.31
N HIS A 325 20.45 19.43 19.08
CA HIS A 325 21.84 19.78 18.83
C HIS A 325 22.20 21.13 19.44
N ALA A 326 21.32 22.13 19.36
CA ALA A 326 21.58 23.47 19.91
C ALA A 326 21.87 23.47 21.42
N ALA A 327 21.32 22.51 22.17
CA ALA A 327 21.57 22.37 23.60
C ALA A 327 22.97 21.79 23.93
N VAL A 328 23.60 21.11 22.98
CA VAL A 328 24.90 20.42 23.18
C VAL A 328 26.02 21.13 22.43
N ASP A 329 25.79 21.43 21.15
CA ASP A 329 26.73 22.07 20.24
C ASP A 329 25.98 23.00 19.28
N PHE A 330 26.01 24.30 19.60
CA PHE A 330 25.35 25.32 18.78
C PHE A 330 26.01 25.49 17.40
N THR A 331 27.29 25.14 17.23
CA THR A 331 27.99 25.29 15.95
C THR A 331 27.47 24.26 14.95
N ARG A 332 27.36 23.01 15.41
CA ARG A 332 26.70 21.94 14.64
C ARG A 332 25.24 22.27 14.36
N ALA A 333 24.51 22.73 15.37
CA ALA A 333 23.10 23.12 15.20
C ALA A 333 22.92 24.23 14.15
N TRP A 334 23.84 25.20 14.08
CA TRP A 334 23.81 26.25 13.07
C TRP A 334 24.07 25.72 11.66
N GLN A 335 25.02 24.79 11.49
CA GLN A 335 25.26 24.14 10.19
C GLN A 335 24.03 23.36 9.72
N ASP A 336 23.43 22.58 10.61
CA ASP A 336 22.20 21.83 10.32
C ASP A 336 21.04 22.79 10.01
N PHE A 337 20.96 23.93 10.70
CA PHE A 337 19.95 24.97 10.46
C PHE A 337 20.05 25.60 9.07
N VAL A 338 21.25 25.89 8.57
CA VAL A 338 21.43 26.44 7.20
C VAL A 338 20.92 25.46 6.15
N VAL A 339 21.21 24.16 6.32
CA VAL A 339 20.69 23.12 5.44
C VAL A 339 19.16 23.05 5.54
N PHE A 340 18.63 23.07 6.76
CA PHE A 340 17.19 23.05 7.02
C PHE A 340 16.47 24.25 6.40
N GLU A 341 16.99 25.47 6.54
CA GLU A 341 16.42 26.69 5.95
C GLU A 341 16.35 26.59 4.42
N SER A 342 17.37 26.02 3.80
CA SER A 342 17.38 25.80 2.34
C SER A 342 16.43 24.71 1.86
N ALA A 343 16.10 23.75 2.74
CA ALA A 343 15.25 22.62 2.45
C ALA A 343 13.77 22.89 2.77
N TYR A 344 13.49 23.69 3.80
CA TYR A 344 12.17 23.99 4.34
C TYR A 344 12.02 25.49 4.64
N PRO A 345 12.08 26.36 3.60
CA PRO A 345 12.10 27.81 3.78
C PRO A 345 10.84 28.39 4.42
N ASP A 346 9.68 27.73 4.28
CA ASP A 346 8.39 28.18 4.80
C ASP A 346 7.97 27.48 6.11
N HIS A 347 8.87 26.75 6.76
CA HIS A 347 8.56 26.06 8.02
C HIS A 347 8.13 27.08 9.11
N PRO A 348 6.98 26.88 9.79
CA PRO A 348 6.42 27.86 10.72
C PRO A 348 7.33 28.15 11.93
N GLY A 349 7.97 27.11 12.46
CA GLY A 349 8.92 27.21 13.57
C GLY A 349 10.34 27.67 13.20
N ARG A 350 10.60 28.10 11.96
CA ARG A 350 11.96 28.44 11.48
C ARG A 350 12.61 29.58 12.29
N LYS A 351 11.89 30.69 12.48
CA LYS A 351 12.39 31.85 13.24
C LYS A 351 12.60 31.54 14.72
N GLU A 352 11.73 30.72 15.31
CA GLU A 352 11.91 30.25 16.69
C GLU A 352 13.19 29.41 16.82
N LEU A 353 13.45 28.52 15.86
CA LEU A 353 14.64 27.68 15.85
C LEU A 353 15.92 28.52 15.72
N GLU A 354 15.93 29.49 14.82
CA GLU A 354 17.03 30.45 14.66
C GLU A 354 17.34 31.18 15.97
N LEU A 355 16.30 31.72 16.62
CA LEU A 355 16.42 32.40 17.91
C LEU A 355 16.91 31.46 19.01
N HIS A 356 16.46 30.20 19.01
CA HIS A 356 16.87 29.20 19.98
C HIS A 356 18.37 28.91 19.88
N ILE A 357 18.90 28.74 18.67
CA ILE A 357 20.33 28.52 18.43
C ILE A 357 21.13 29.77 18.82
N ALA A 358 20.66 30.97 18.45
CA ALA A 358 21.31 32.22 18.83
C ALA A 358 21.38 32.41 20.36
N THR A 359 20.30 32.06 21.06
CA THR A 359 20.24 32.10 22.53
C THR A 359 21.17 31.08 23.16
N ALA A 360 21.26 29.87 22.60
CA ALA A 360 22.19 28.84 23.07
C ALA A 360 23.66 29.29 22.89
N LYS A 361 23.98 29.89 21.75
CA LYS A 361 25.29 30.51 21.49
C LYS A 361 25.62 31.59 22.53
N ALA A 362 24.68 32.50 22.80
CA ALA A 362 24.88 33.56 23.79
C ALA A 362 25.12 33.00 25.19
N ARG A 363 24.32 32.03 25.65
CA ARG A 363 24.49 31.38 26.96
C ARG A 363 25.82 30.65 27.09
N SER A 364 26.23 29.93 26.03
CA SER A 364 27.52 29.24 26.00
C SER A 364 28.67 30.25 26.10
N LEU A 365 28.60 31.35 25.34
CA LEU A 365 29.58 32.42 25.41
C LEU A 365 29.64 33.08 26.79
N ASP A 366 28.48 33.38 27.40
CA ASP A 366 28.41 33.96 28.75
C ASP A 366 29.00 33.04 29.80
N ALA A 367 28.76 31.72 29.71
CA ALA A 367 29.33 30.74 30.63
C ALA A 367 30.87 30.68 30.51
N ILE A 368 31.39 30.66 29.27
CA ILE A 368 32.84 30.66 29.03
C ILE A 368 33.47 31.95 29.54
N LEU A 369 32.87 33.11 29.25
CA LEU A 369 33.37 34.41 29.72
C LEU A 369 33.33 34.53 31.24
N SER A 370 32.26 34.07 31.90
CA SER A 370 32.15 34.11 33.37
C SER A 370 33.20 33.21 34.03
N GLN A 371 33.45 32.03 33.46
CA GLN A 371 34.51 31.15 33.93
C GLN A 371 35.89 31.79 33.71
N LEU A 372 36.10 32.44 32.55
CA LEU A 372 37.34 33.15 32.24
C LEU A 372 37.60 34.29 33.23
N ASP A 373 36.58 35.10 33.54
CA ASP A 373 36.66 36.18 34.53
C ASP A 373 36.90 35.63 35.95
N PHE A 374 36.27 34.51 36.31
CA PHE A 374 36.50 33.86 37.61
C PHE A 374 37.94 33.36 37.75
N ASP A 375 38.44 32.63 36.75
CA ASP A 375 39.82 32.13 36.74
C ASP A 375 40.82 33.30 36.71
N PHE A 376 40.52 34.36 35.97
CA PHE A 376 41.33 35.58 35.95
C PHE A 376 41.40 36.25 37.33
N GLN A 377 40.26 36.43 38.01
CA GLN A 377 40.22 37.01 39.35
C GLN A 377 40.94 36.13 40.39
N ASP A 378 40.82 34.81 40.30
CA ASP A 378 41.52 33.89 41.21
C ASP A 378 43.05 33.97 41.00
N VAL A 379 43.52 34.06 39.75
CA VAL A 379 44.93 34.31 39.44
C VAL A 379 45.38 35.66 40.01
N GLN A 380 44.61 36.75 39.81
CA GLN A 380 44.94 38.07 40.36
C GLN A 380 44.93 38.13 41.90
N ARG A 381 44.07 37.37 42.59
CA ARG A 381 44.07 37.33 44.06
C ARG A 381 45.29 36.61 44.61
N ARG A 382 45.72 35.54 43.95
CA ARG A 382 46.91 34.76 44.32
C ARG A 382 48.20 35.49 43.98
N PHE A 383 48.20 36.27 42.90
CA PHE A 383 49.29 37.14 42.49
C PHE A 383 48.95 38.61 42.78
N ASN A 384 49.38 39.10 43.95
CA ASN A 384 49.18 40.50 44.33
C ASN A 384 49.64 41.46 43.20
N PRO A 385 48.75 42.28 42.60
CA PRO A 385 49.07 43.11 41.44
C PRO A 385 50.18 44.15 41.70
N ALA A 386 50.34 44.58 42.95
CA ALA A 386 51.45 45.44 43.37
C ALA A 386 52.82 44.75 43.23
N LYS A 387 52.89 43.42 43.47
CA LYS A 387 54.13 42.64 43.29
C LYS A 387 54.44 42.36 41.81
N LEU A 388 53.42 42.16 40.98
CA LEU A 388 53.57 41.97 39.53
C LEU A 388 54.03 43.26 38.82
N SER A 389 53.41 44.40 39.15
CA SER A 389 53.79 45.69 38.56
C SER A 389 55.21 46.09 38.93
N ALA A 390 55.62 45.91 40.18
CA ALA A 390 57.00 46.15 40.64
C ALA A 390 58.04 45.29 39.88
N TYR A 391 57.71 44.03 39.58
CA TYR A 391 58.62 43.11 38.87
C TYR A 391 58.68 43.34 37.35
N ALA A 392 57.56 43.72 36.74
CA ALA A 392 57.53 44.14 35.33
C ALA A 392 58.37 45.41 35.10
N THR A 393 58.40 46.33 36.08
CA THR A 393 59.33 47.47 36.07
C THR A 393 60.78 47.08 36.30
N GLU A 394 61.08 46.11 37.18
CA GLU A 394 62.46 45.63 37.41
C GLU A 394 63.05 44.88 36.21
N THR A 395 62.25 44.11 35.49
CA THR A 395 62.70 43.38 34.29
C THR A 395 62.87 44.29 33.06
N ALA A 396 62.17 45.43 33.02
CA ALA A 396 62.35 46.46 31.99
C ALA A 396 63.56 47.37 32.25
N SER A 397 63.99 47.55 33.51
CA SER A 397 65.18 48.32 33.89
C SER A 397 66.38 47.38 34.10
N GLY A 398 67.09 47.07 33.01
CA GLY A 398 68.14 46.06 32.91
C GLY A 398 69.05 45.79 34.12
N GLY A 399 69.24 44.50 34.39
CA GLY A 399 70.31 43.96 35.23
C GLY A 399 70.48 42.47 34.96
N GLY A 400 71.52 42.09 34.21
CA GLY A 400 71.80 40.70 33.87
C GLY A 400 72.17 39.87 35.11
N ALA A 401 71.40 38.80 35.35
CA ALA A 401 71.84 37.65 36.16
C ALA A 401 71.07 36.39 35.75
N ALA A 402 71.84 35.40 35.34
CA ALA A 402 71.58 33.95 35.19
C ALA A 402 70.13 33.45 35.04
N ALA A 403 69.93 32.63 34.01
CA ALA A 403 68.78 31.75 33.83
C ALA A 403 68.69 30.72 34.98
N ALA A 404 68.14 31.12 36.12
CA ALA A 404 67.43 30.20 37.00
C ALA A 404 66.08 29.92 36.34
N SER A 405 65.71 28.64 36.19
CA SER A 405 64.42 28.25 35.62
C SER A 405 63.31 29.05 36.30
N SER A 406 62.46 29.69 35.51
CA SER A 406 61.34 30.58 35.83
C SER A 406 60.44 30.12 36.99
N SER A 407 60.43 28.83 37.31
CA SER A 407 59.78 28.27 38.51
C SER A 407 60.46 28.64 39.84
N GLN A 408 61.79 28.81 39.87
CA GLN A 408 62.57 29.15 41.07
C GLN A 408 62.35 30.62 41.50
N LYS A 409 62.25 31.54 40.54
CA LYS A 409 62.04 32.98 40.79
C LYS A 409 60.66 33.29 41.37
N LEU A 410 59.66 32.46 41.07
CA LEU A 410 58.32 32.57 41.68
C LEU A 410 58.29 32.03 43.11
N LEU A 411 59.09 31.00 43.41
CA LEU A 411 59.28 30.52 44.79
C LEU A 411 59.98 31.58 45.64
N ASP A 412 60.95 32.31 45.08
CA ASP A 412 61.67 33.41 45.75
C ASP A 412 60.77 34.62 46.08
N LEU A 413 59.63 34.77 45.39
CA LEU A 413 58.59 35.76 45.71
C LEU A 413 57.63 35.30 46.84
N GLY A 414 57.87 34.11 47.40
CA GLY A 414 57.14 33.54 48.52
C GLY A 414 55.91 32.72 48.14
N LEU A 415 55.78 32.30 46.87
CA LEU A 415 54.69 31.41 46.42
C LEU A 415 55.01 29.94 46.68
N ALA A 416 54.03 29.16 47.09
CA ALA A 416 54.23 27.72 47.25
C ALA A 416 54.34 27.02 45.87
N PRO A 417 55.14 25.95 45.73
CA PRO A 417 55.24 25.19 44.47
C PRO A 417 53.90 24.69 43.91
N ALA A 418 52.93 24.43 44.79
CA ALA A 418 51.57 24.03 44.41
C ALA A 418 50.80 25.16 43.71
N ASP A 419 50.99 26.40 44.15
CA ASP A 419 50.34 27.58 43.55
C ASP A 419 50.90 27.89 42.15
N VAL A 420 52.21 27.67 41.94
CA VAL A 420 52.84 27.85 40.62
C VAL A 420 52.29 26.86 39.59
N ARG A 421 52.13 25.58 39.96
CA ARG A 421 51.54 24.55 39.08
C ARG A 421 50.07 24.82 38.77
N LEU A 422 49.31 25.26 39.78
CA LEU A 422 47.91 25.61 39.62
C LEU A 422 47.73 26.81 38.68
N VAL A 423 48.57 27.84 38.82
CA VAL A 423 48.56 29.00 37.93
C VAL A 423 48.91 28.60 36.51
N HIS A 424 49.93 27.77 36.29
CA HIS A 424 50.26 27.28 34.96
C HIS A 424 49.09 26.50 34.31
N SER A 425 48.41 25.64 35.08
CA SER A 425 47.23 24.92 34.62
C SER A 425 46.06 25.86 34.29
N LYS A 426 45.79 26.86 35.13
CA LYS A 426 44.75 27.87 34.87
C LYS A 426 45.06 28.72 33.65
N LEU A 427 46.31 29.15 33.46
CA LEU A 427 46.75 29.90 32.27
C LEU A 427 46.55 29.10 30.99
N GLN A 428 46.88 27.81 30.99
CA GLN A 428 46.61 26.92 29.85
C GLN A 428 45.10 26.82 29.56
N GLY A 429 44.28 26.64 30.61
CA GLY A 429 42.82 26.61 30.49
C GLY A 429 42.23 27.92 29.96
N MET A 430 42.73 29.06 30.44
CA MET A 430 42.32 30.39 29.99
C MET A 430 42.73 30.67 28.53
N ASN A 431 43.93 30.28 28.11
CA ASN A 431 44.33 30.40 26.70
C ASN A 431 43.46 29.56 25.77
N ALA A 432 43.08 28.34 26.19
CA ALA A 432 42.15 27.50 25.44
C ALA A 432 40.75 28.13 25.37
N ALA A 433 40.24 28.67 26.48
CA ALA A 433 38.95 29.34 26.55
C ALA A 433 38.91 30.64 25.73
N VAL A 434 39.98 31.44 25.72
CA VAL A 434 40.12 32.63 24.86
C VAL A 434 40.08 32.22 23.38
N GLY A 435 40.81 31.18 22.99
CA GLY A 435 40.78 30.67 21.62
C GLY A 435 39.41 30.12 21.20
N MET A 436 38.62 29.59 22.16
CA MET A 436 37.22 29.23 21.91
C MET A 436 36.36 30.49 21.71
N VAL A 437 36.44 31.47 22.60
CA VAL A 437 35.67 32.74 22.52
C VAL A 437 35.93 33.48 21.18
N GLU A 438 37.18 33.52 20.72
CA GLU A 438 37.54 34.11 19.42
C GLU A 438 36.88 33.40 18.23
N LYS A 439 36.79 32.07 18.25
CA LYS A 439 36.13 31.28 17.20
C LYS A 439 34.62 31.46 17.18
N ILE A 440 34.01 31.70 18.34
CA ILE A 440 32.56 31.89 18.49
C ILE A 440 32.13 33.32 18.09
N GLY A 441 33.04 34.29 18.25
CA GLY A 441 32.82 35.70 18.00
C GLY A 441 32.39 36.44 19.27
N VAL A 442 32.96 37.62 19.49
CA VAL A 442 32.88 38.37 20.75
C VAL A 442 32.01 39.62 20.56
N PRO A 443 30.98 39.83 21.38
CA PRO A 443 30.25 41.09 21.45
C PRO A 443 31.19 42.28 21.72
N GLN A 444 30.99 43.40 21.03
CA GLN A 444 31.87 44.57 21.11
C GLN A 444 32.00 45.14 22.54
N ASP A 445 30.94 45.07 23.33
CA ASP A 445 30.89 45.49 24.73
C ASP A 445 31.77 44.63 25.65
N ARG A 446 32.13 43.41 25.23
CA ARG A 446 33.00 42.49 26.00
C ARG A 446 34.39 42.29 25.39
N MET A 447 34.63 42.83 24.20
CA MET A 447 35.96 42.83 23.55
C MET A 447 37.03 43.51 24.41
N VAL A 448 36.68 44.61 25.08
CA VAL A 448 37.62 45.35 25.96
C VAL A 448 38.09 44.46 27.10
N ARG A 449 37.16 43.79 27.79
CA ARG A 449 37.46 42.90 28.92
C ARG A 449 38.27 41.68 28.49
N LEU A 450 37.93 41.08 27.35
CA LEU A 450 38.72 39.99 26.77
C LEU A 450 40.14 40.43 26.41
N THR A 451 40.31 41.67 25.94
CA THR A 451 41.62 42.25 25.59
C THR A 451 42.48 42.50 26.85
N GLU A 452 41.87 42.98 27.94
CA GLU A 452 42.53 43.10 29.25
C GLU A 452 43.01 41.72 29.75
N ILE A 453 42.16 40.69 29.66
CA ILE A 453 42.52 39.33 30.07
C ILE A 453 43.68 38.81 29.20
N LYS A 454 43.62 38.98 27.86
CA LYS A 454 44.70 38.57 26.94
C LYS A 454 46.04 39.24 27.22
N THR A 455 46.05 40.57 27.39
CA THR A 455 47.28 41.33 27.64
C THR A 455 47.93 40.92 28.97
N THR A 456 47.12 40.67 29.99
CA THR A 456 47.60 40.21 31.30
C THR A 456 48.06 38.74 31.26
N LEU A 457 47.36 37.87 30.53
CA LEU A 457 47.79 36.49 30.27
C LEU A 457 49.13 36.43 29.54
N ALA A 458 49.32 37.28 28.54
CA ALA A 458 50.58 37.40 27.80
C ALA A 458 51.72 37.83 28.73
N ALA A 459 51.51 38.84 29.57
CA ALA A 459 52.50 39.31 30.55
C ALA A 459 52.89 38.20 31.55
N LEU A 460 51.90 37.45 32.08
CA LEU A 460 52.13 36.32 32.99
C LEU A 460 52.85 35.15 32.31
N ALA A 461 52.55 34.87 31.05
CA ALA A 461 53.23 33.82 30.28
C ALA A 461 54.72 34.14 30.08
N THR A 462 55.08 35.39 29.80
CA THR A 462 56.49 35.85 29.74
C THR A 462 57.22 35.76 31.07
N LEU A 463 56.51 35.87 32.20
CA LEU A 463 57.10 35.74 33.54
C LEU A 463 57.33 34.27 33.95
N LEU A 464 56.64 33.34 33.31
CA LEU A 464 56.66 31.90 33.61
C LEU A 464 57.53 31.07 32.66
N GLN A 465 58.05 31.66 31.58
CA GLN A 465 59.09 31.11 30.70
C GLN A 465 60.47 31.52 31.22
#